data_AF-A0A934BSQ9-F1
#
_entry.id   AF-A0A934BSQ9-F1
#
_cell.length_a   1.000
_cell.length_b   1.000
_cell.length_c   1.000
_cell.angle_alpha   90.00
_cell.angle_beta   90.00
_cell.angle_gamma   90.00
#
_symmetry.space_group_name_H-M   'P 1'
#
loop_
_entity.id
_entity.type
_entity.pdbx_description
1 polymer ?
#
loop_
_entity_poly.entity_id
_entity_poly.type
_entity_poly.pdbx_seq_one_letter_code
_entity_poly.pdbx_strand_id
1 'polypeptide(L)' 'MIPVHFETAVVFYLLSVLAVIAVAAGCNAFRRRAMRTEPTPTRIFSCSKCAHPYLDDHELEQSNCPRCGTANEPQRI' A
#
# COMPACT_ATOMS: atom_id res chain seq x y z
N MET A 1 46.72 -3.06 -22.27
CA MET A 1 45.59 -3.99 -22.51
C MET A 1 45.51 -4.90 -21.30
N ILE A 2 44.46 -4.78 -20.49
CA ILE A 2 44.25 -5.68 -19.34
C ILE A 2 43.90 -7.05 -19.95
N PRO A 3 44.65 -8.14 -19.67
CA PRO A 3 44.31 -9.45 -20.18
C PRO A 3 43.03 -9.91 -19.48
N VAL A 4 41.90 -9.79 -20.16
CA VAL A 4 40.61 -10.25 -19.66
C VAL A 4 40.43 -11.68 -20.15
N HIS A 5 40.53 -12.65 -19.24
CA HIS A 5 40.20 -14.04 -19.55
C HIS A 5 38.69 -14.15 -19.78
N PHE A 6 38.30 -14.93 -20.79
CA PHE A 6 36.90 -15.09 -21.18
C PHE A 6 36.00 -15.53 -20.01
N GLU A 7 36.49 -16.45 -19.19
CA GLU A 7 35.79 -16.93 -17.99
C GLU A 7 35.51 -15.79 -17.01
N THR A 8 36.50 -14.94 -16.77
CA THR A 8 36.35 -13.77 -15.90
C THR A 8 35.31 -12.80 -16.46
N ALA A 9 35.31 -12.57 -17.78
CA ALA A 9 34.34 -11.71 -18.43
C ALA A 9 32.90 -12.24 -18.31
N VAL A 10 32.70 -13.55 -18.49
CA VAL A 10 31.39 -14.20 -18.33
C VAL A 10 30.90 -14.12 -16.89
N VAL A 11 31.78 -14.39 -15.92
CA VAL A 11 31.42 -14.29 -14.49
C VAL A 11 31.05 -12.85 -14.12
N PHE A 12 31.83 -11.86 -14.53
CA PHE A 12 31.50 -10.45 -14.28
C PHE A 12 30.18 -10.04 -14.92
N TYR A 13 29.92 -10.50 -16.14
CA TYR A 13 28.65 -10.26 -16.81
C TYR A 13 27.48 -10.85 -16.01
N LEU A 14 27.56 -12.12 -15.64
CA LEU A 14 26.51 -12.79 -14.86
C LEU A 14 26.27 -12.11 -13.50
N LEU A 15 27.33 -11.76 -12.78
CA LEU A 15 27.24 -11.05 -11.51
C LEU A 15 26.61 -9.66 -11.67
N SER A 16 26.96 -8.94 -12.75
CA SER A 16 26.38 -7.63 -13.03
C SER A 16 24.88 -7.71 -13.30
N VAL A 17 24.45 -8.69 -14.10
CA VAL A 17 23.03 -8.92 -14.42
C VAL A 17 22.27 -9.31 -13.17
N LEU A 18 22.83 -10.22 -12.35
CA LEU A 18 22.22 -10.65 -11.10
C LEU A 18 22.07 -9.49 -10.11
N ALA A 19 23.08 -8.62 -10.01
CA ALA A 19 23.04 -7.43 -9.16
C ALA A 19 21.93 -6.46 -9.59
N VAL A 20 21.78 -6.22 -10.90
CA VAL A 20 20.70 -5.36 -11.43
C VAL A 20 19.33 -5.94 -11.09
N ILE A 21 19.13 -7.25 -11.27
CA ILE A 21 17.86 -7.92 -10.94
C ILE A 21 17.58 -7.84 -9.43
N ALA A 22 18.59 -8.09 -8.59
CA ALA A 22 18.44 -8.03 -7.13
C ALA A 22 18.06 -6.62 -6.66
N VAL A 23 18.69 -5.58 -7.21
CA VAL A 23 18.35 -4.18 -6.93
C VAL A 23 16.92 -3.87 -7.37
N ALA A 24 16.53 -4.24 -8.60
CA ALA A 24 15.19 -4.01 -9.11
C ALA A 24 14.11 -4.72 -8.25
N ALA A 25 14.37 -5.97 -7.85
CA ALA A 25 13.49 -6.73 -6.97
C ALA A 25 13.38 -6.09 -5.57
N GLY A 26 14.51 -5.65 -5.00
CA GLY A 26 14.56 -4.94 -3.72
C GLY A 26 13.78 -3.62 -3.77
N CYS A 27 13.99 -2.80 -4.81
CA CYS A 27 13.24 -1.56 -5.03
C CYS A 27 11.74 -1.83 -5.19
N ASN A 28 11.35 -2.85 -5.95
CA ASN A 28 9.94 -3.22 -6.10
C ASN A 28 9.33 -3.70 -4.77
N ALA A 29 10.05 -4.51 -4.00
CA ALA A 29 9.60 -4.95 -2.68
C ALA A 29 9.45 -3.77 -1.71
N PHE A 30 10.38 -2.83 -1.71
CA PHE A 30 10.32 -1.61 -0.89
C PHE A 30 9.15 -0.72 -1.30
N ARG A 31 8.96 -0.50 -2.61
CA ARG A 31 7.79 0.23 -3.15
C ARG A 31 6.47 -0.45 -2.81
N ARG A 32 6.40 -1.78 -2.87
CA ARG A 32 5.20 -2.55 -2.49
C ARG A 32 4.91 -2.50 -0.99
N ARG A 33 5.94 -2.46 -0.14
CA ARG A 33 5.78 -2.23 1.30
C ARG A 33 5.27 -0.82 1.58
N ALA A 34 5.77 0.18 0.88
CA ALA A 34 5.27 1.56 0.98
C ALA A 34 3.83 1.71 0.44
N MET A 35 3.44 0.92 -0.56
CA MET A 35 2.09 0.88 -1.14
C MET A 35 1.14 -0.08 -0.42
N ARG A 36 1.62 -0.84 0.57
CA ARG A 36 0.77 -1.45 1.59
C ARG A 36 0.42 -0.33 2.56
N THR A 37 -0.33 0.66 2.07
CA THR A 37 -1.17 1.50 2.92
C THR A 37 -1.90 0.51 3.82
N GLU A 38 -1.66 0.64 5.12
CA GLU A 38 -2.39 -0.09 6.16
C GLU A 38 -3.85 -0.18 5.71
N PRO A 39 -4.50 -1.36 5.69
CA PRO A 39 -5.90 -1.42 5.31
C PRO A 39 -6.62 -0.41 6.19
N THR A 40 -7.09 0.68 5.60
CA THR A 40 -7.78 1.75 6.32
C THR A 40 -8.78 1.05 7.20
N PRO A 41 -8.69 1.14 8.54
CA PRO A 41 -9.48 0.28 9.40
C PRO A 41 -10.93 0.52 9.05
N THR A 42 -11.55 -0.46 8.41
CA THR A 42 -12.96 -0.41 8.03
C THR A 42 -13.76 -0.38 9.32
N ARG A 43 -14.04 0.82 9.82
CA ARG A 43 -14.84 0.99 11.02
C ARG A 43 -16.30 0.88 10.60
N ILE A 44 -17.03 0.03 11.31
CA ILE A 44 -18.47 -0.07 11.15
C ILE A 44 -19.06 1.09 11.93
N PHE A 45 -19.71 2.02 11.22
CA PHE A 45 -20.44 3.12 11.83
C PHE A 45 -21.91 2.72 12.01
N SER A 46 -22.51 3.17 13.11
CA SER A 46 -23.95 3.07 13.34
C SER A 46 -24.56 4.46 13.33
N CYS A 47 -25.62 4.65 12.53
CA CYS A 47 -26.32 5.94 12.52
C CYS A 47 -27.03 6.15 13.86
N SER A 48 -26.84 7.32 14.48
CA SER A 48 -27.50 7.69 15.75
C SER A 48 -29.03 7.72 15.65
N LYS A 49 -29.57 7.98 14.45
CA LYS A 49 -31.01 8.16 14.22
C LYS A 49 -31.75 6.88 13.83
N CYS A 50 -31.16 6.04 12.98
CA CYS A 50 -31.83 4.85 12.44
C CYS A 50 -31.17 3.53 12.82
N ALA A 51 -30.08 3.58 13.61
CA ALA A 51 -29.28 2.43 14.03
C ALA A 51 -28.80 1.52 12.89
N HIS A 52 -28.81 2.00 11.64
CA HIS A 52 -28.35 1.23 10.49
C HIS A 52 -26.83 1.14 10.52
N PRO A 53 -26.25 -0.08 10.55
CA PRO A 53 -24.81 -0.27 10.45
C PRO A 53 -24.37 -0.13 9.00
N TYR A 54 -23.28 0.59 8.75
CA TYR A 54 -22.69 0.72 7.43
C TYR A 54 -21.16 0.86 7.53
N LEU A 55 -20.45 0.48 6.47
CA LEU A 55 -19.01 0.71 6.35
C LEU A 55 -18.80 2.05 5.67
N ASP A 56 -17.89 2.86 6.20
CA ASP A 56 -17.51 4.13 5.58
C ASP A 56 -16.00 4.36 5.64
N ASP A 57 -15.49 5.07 4.64
CA ASP A 57 -14.10 5.47 4.53
C ASP A 57 -13.92 6.83 5.24
N HIS A 58 -13.14 6.82 6.31
CA HIS A 58 -12.91 7.97 7.21
C HIS A 58 -12.26 9.20 6.53
N GLU A 59 -11.93 9.16 5.24
CA GLU A 59 -11.33 10.30 4.54
C GLU A 59 -12.32 11.42 4.20
N LEU A 60 -13.62 11.18 4.37
CA LEU A 60 -14.63 12.24 4.30
C LEU A 60 -14.95 12.75 5.71
N GLU A 61 -14.74 14.04 5.96
CA GLU A 61 -15.07 14.73 7.22
C GLU A 61 -16.57 14.62 7.59
N GLN A 62 -17.42 14.18 6.66
CA GLN A 62 -18.86 14.04 6.81
C GLN A 62 -19.33 12.69 6.23
N SER A 63 -19.58 11.70 7.10
CA SER A 63 -20.26 10.46 6.68
C SER A 63 -21.78 10.63 6.79
N ASN A 64 -22.49 10.50 5.65
CA ASN A 64 -23.95 10.51 5.63
C ASN A 64 -24.49 9.08 5.66
N CYS A 65 -25.48 8.79 6.52
CA CYS A 65 -26.07 7.46 6.55
C CYS A 65 -26.77 7.13 5.22
N PRO A 66 -26.46 5.99 4.55
CA PRO A 66 -27.04 5.63 3.26
C PRO A 66 -28.54 5.33 3.33
N ARG A 67 -29.07 5.08 4.54
CA ARG A 67 -30.48 4.73 4.75
C ARG A 67 -31.37 5.94 5.04
N CYS A 68 -30.90 6.91 5.83
CA CYS A 68 -31.71 8.05 6.28
C CYS A 68 -31.14 9.42 5.90
N GLY A 69 -29.98 9.47 5.24
CA GLY A 69 -29.33 10.70 4.78
C GLY A 69 -28.88 11.64 5.90
N THR A 70 -28.92 11.20 7.16
CA THR A 70 -28.50 12.02 8.30
C THR A 70 -26.97 12.06 8.34
N ALA A 71 -26.40 13.25 8.37
CA ALA A 71 -24.98 13.45 8.64
C ALA A 71 -24.66 12.98 10.06
N ASN A 72 -23.75 12.02 10.19
CA ASN A 72 -23.30 11.58 11.50
C ASN A 72 -22.29 12.61 12.04
N GLU A 73 -22.62 13.26 13.15
CA GLU A 73 -21.67 14.09 13.87
C GLU A 73 -20.61 13.17 14.50
N PRO A 74 -19.30 13.43 14.32
CA PRO A 74 -18.26 12.60 14.92
C PRO A 74 -18.45 12.59 16.44
N GLN A 75 -18.86 11.45 16.99
CA GLN A 75 -18.96 11.29 18.43
C GLN A 75 -17.55 11.43 19.03
N ARG A 76 -17.27 12.59 19.63
CA ARG A 76 -16.10 12.80 20.50
C ARG A 76 -16.27 11.89 21.71
N ILE A 77 -15.35 10.94 21.87
CA ILE A 77 -15.07 10.24 23.13
C ILE A 77 -13.99 11.03 23.85
#